data_AF-A0A3P7S1R3-F1
#
_entry.id   AF-A0A3P7S1R3-F1
#
_cell.length_a   1.000
_cell.length_b   1.000
_cell.length_c   1.000
_cell.angle_alpha   90.00
_cell.angle_beta   90.00
_cell.angle_gamma   90.00
#
_symmetry.space_group_name_H-M   'P 1'
#
loop_
_entity.id
_entity.type
_entity.pdbx_description
1 polymer ?
#
loop_
_entity_poly.entity_id
_entity_poly.type
_entity_poly.pdbx_seq_one_letter_code
_entity_poly.pdbx_strand_id
1 'polypeptide(L)'
;MHTEKVVWVMVLFMMICVVEVVVVVVMMREEVVVVVVVMMMREEVVVVVVVMMMREEVVVVVVMMMREEVVVMTMMGVEVGVVFVVIV
;
A
#
# COMPACT_ATOMS: atom_id res chain seq x y z
N MET A 1 5.37 -24.13 6.13
CA MET A 1 5.13 -23.35 4.91
C MET A 1 3.63 -23.44 4.61
N HIS A 2 2.83 -22.58 5.25
CA HIS A 2 1.39 -22.54 5.02
C HIS A 2 1.20 -21.74 3.73
N THR A 3 0.83 -22.38 2.63
CA THR A 3 0.44 -21.65 1.42
C THR A 3 -0.87 -20.95 1.74
N GLU A 4 -0.81 -19.65 2.03
CA GLU A 4 -2.00 -18.85 2.10
C GLU A 4 -2.65 -18.84 0.73
N LYS A 5 -3.86 -19.41 0.68
CA LYS A 5 -4.62 -19.48 -0.56
C LYS A 5 -5.28 -18.13 -0.77
N VAL A 6 -4.88 -17.43 -1.82
CA VAL A 6 -5.60 -16.26 -2.32
C VAL A 6 -7.05 -16.67 -2.55
N VAL A 7 -7.96 -15.99 -1.86
CA VAL A 7 -9.40 -16.23 -1.95
C VAL A 7 -9.96 -15.42 -3.11
N TRP A 8 -9.65 -14.12 -3.16
CA TRP A 8 -10.09 -13.21 -4.21
C TRP A 8 -9.07 -12.11 -4.47
N VAL A 9 -9.05 -11.64 -5.72
CA VAL A 9 -8.31 -10.45 -6.14
C VAL A 9 -9.26 -9.50 -6.85
N MET A 10 -9.24 -8.23 -6.46
CA MET A 10 -9.92 -7.15 -7.15
C MET A 10 -8.88 -6.15 -7.66
N VAL A 11 -9.02 -5.74 -8.92
CA VAL A 11 -8.22 -4.67 -9.51
C VAL A 11 -9.16 -3.59 -10.02
N LEU A 12 -8.98 -2.37 -9.54
CA LEU A 12 -9.65 -1.19 -10.02
C LEU A 12 -8.62 -0.27 -10.68
N PHE A 13 -8.90 0.14 -11.91
CA PHE A 13 -8.13 1.16 -12.61
C PHE A 13 -9.01 2.37 -12.85
N MET A 14 -8.51 3.55 -12.50
CA MET A 14 -9.20 4.81 -12.72
C MET A 14 -8.21 5.84 -13.25
N MET A 15 -8.60 6.55 -14.31
CA MET A 15 -7.84 7.66 -14.86
C MET A 15 -8.69 8.93 -14.76
N ILE A 16 -8.20 9.93 -14.03
CA ILE A 16 -8.82 11.25 -13.89
C ILE A 16 -7.84 12.30 -14.41
N CYS A 17 -8.09 12.78 -15.63
CA CYS A 17 -7.25 13.76 -16.31
C CYS A 17 -5.78 13.32 -16.43
N VAL A 18 -4.92 13.76 -15.51
CA VAL A 18 -3.47 13.47 -15.47
C VAL A 18 -3.07 12.60 -14.28
N VAL A 19 -4.07 12.07 -13.56
CA VAL A 19 -3.91 11.22 -12.40
C VAL A 19 -4.37 9.81 -12.75
N GLU A 20 -3.49 8.85 -12.55
CA GLU A 20 -3.81 7.43 -12.66
C GLU A 20 -3.85 6.83 -11.26
N VAL A 21 -4.92 6.09 -10.95
CA VAL A 21 -5.09 5.39 -9.69
C VAL A 21 -5.32 3.92 -9.98
N VAL A 22 -4.48 3.08 -9.41
CA VAL A 22 -4.62 1.62 -9.43
C VAL A 22 -4.83 1.14 -8.00
N VAL A 23 -5.94 0.44 -7.77
CA VAL A 23 -6.20 -0.21 -6.49
C VAL A 23 -6.21 -1.72 -6.71
N VAL A 24 -5.36 -2.43 -5.99
CA VAL A 24 -5.34 -3.89 -5.95
C VAL A 24 -5.69 -4.33 -4.54
N VAL A 25 -6.74 -5.14 -4.41
CA VAL A 25 -7.12 -5.77 -3.14
C VAL A 25 -6.93 -7.27 -3.29
N VAL A 26 -6.13 -7.86 -2.40
CA VAL A 26 -5.90 -9.30 -2.32
C VAL A 26 -6.44 -9.78 -0.98
N MET A 27 -7.46 -10.64 -1.04
CA MET A 27 -8.02 -11.29 0.13
C MET A 27 -7.41 -12.68 0.26
N MET A 28 -6.72 -12.92 1.38
CA MET A 28 -6.30 -14.25 1.82
C MET A 28 -7.26 -14.76 2.89
N ARG A 29 -6.99 -15.97 3.40
CA ARG A 29 -7.87 -16.61 4.39
C ARG A 29 -7.96 -15.84 5.71
N GLU A 30 -6.85 -15.26 6.17
CA GLU A 30 -6.74 -14.56 7.46
C GLU A 30 -6.13 -13.16 7.32
N GLU A 31 -5.85 -12.75 6.08
CA GLU A 31 -5.11 -11.53 5.76
C GLU A 31 -5.76 -10.78 4.62
N VAL A 32 -5.64 -9.45 4.64
CA VAL A 32 -6.07 -8.58 3.53
C VAL A 32 -4.93 -7.65 3.18
N VAL A 33 -4.56 -7.63 1.90
CA VAL A 33 -3.57 -6.69 1.36
C VAL A 33 -4.27 -5.73 0.41
N VAL A 34 -4.14 -4.44 0.67
CA VAL A 34 -4.62 -3.36 -0.21
C VAL A 34 -3.41 -2.57 -0.70
N VAL A 35 -3.22 -2.52 -2.00
CA VAL A 35 -2.20 -1.69 -2.66
C VAL A 35 -2.91 -0.60 -3.44
N VAL A 36 -2.59 0.65 -3.16
CA VAL A 36 -3.05 1.82 -3.90
C VAL A 36 -1.83 2.48 -4.52
N VAL A 37 -1.81 2.58 -5.85
CA VAL A 37 -0.81 3.32 -6.60
C VAL A 37 -1.48 4.55 -7.20
N VAL A 38 -0.94 5.73 -6.91
CA VAL A 38 -1.36 7.00 -7.49
C VAL A 38 -0.18 7.56 -8.27
N MET A 39 -0.37 7.79 -9.57
CA MET A 39 0.62 8.42 -10.43
C MET A 39 0.10 9.78 -10.91
N MET A 40 0.86 10.84 -10.64
CA MET A 40 0.59 12.20 -11.12
C MET A 40 1.53 12.51 -12.28
N MET A 41 1.06 12.33 -13.51
CA MET A 41 1.90 12.38 -14.71
C MET A 41 2.58 13.73 -14.96
N ARG A 42 1.97 14.84 -14.53
CA ARG A 42 2.52 16.19 -14.73
C ARG A 42 3.67 16.52 -13.78
N GLU A 43 3.62 15.98 -12.58
CA GLU A 43 4.56 16.32 -11.51
C GLU A 43 5.62 15.24 -11.31
N GLU A 44 5.58 14.17 -12.11
CA GLU A 44 6.46 12.99 -12.00
C GLU A 44 6.46 12.43 -10.57
N VAL A 45 5.28 12.42 -9.94
CA VAL A 45 5.08 11.91 -8.59
C VAL A 45 4.40 10.56 -8.67
N VAL A 46 4.95 9.59 -7.94
CA VAL A 46 4.31 8.30 -7.72
C VAL A 46 4.18 8.08 -6.21
N VAL A 47 2.95 7.85 -5.75
CA VAL A 47 2.66 7.46 -4.38
C VAL A 47 2.13 6.03 -4.38
N VAL A 48 2.79 5.16 -3.64
CA VAL A 48 2.37 3.78 -3.40
C VAL A 48 2.02 3.63 -1.93
N VAL A 49 0.79 3.24 -1.64
CA VAL A 49 0.32 2.91 -0.29
C VAL A 49 0.01 1.42 -0.26
N VAL A 50 0.66 0.69 0.64
CA VAL A 50 0.39 -0.72 0.91
C VAL A 50 -0.15 -0.83 2.33
N VAL A 51 -1.34 -1.39 2.48
CA VAL A 51 -1.94 -1.71 3.78
C VAL A 51 -2.08 -3.22 3.85
N MET A 52 -1.48 -3.83 4.87
CA MET A 52 -1.64 -5.24 5.21
C MET A 52 -2.36 -5.33 6.54
N MET A 53 -3.51 -6.00 6.54
CA MET A 53 -4.33 -6.27 7.71
C MET A 53 -4.26 -7.76 8.00
N MET A 54 -3.66 -8.12 9.14
CA MET A 54 -3.68 -9.47 9.69
C MET A 54 -4.64 -9.50 10.88
N ARG A 55 -4.86 -10.68 11.47
CA ARG A 55 -5.80 -10.83 12.61
C ARG A 55 -5.58 -9.83 13.75
N GLU A 56 -4.33 -9.58 14.12
CA GLU A 56 -3.96 -8.78 15.30
C GLU A 56 -2.99 -7.63 14.96
N GLU A 57 -2.60 -7.50 13.69
CA GLU A 57 -1.57 -6.57 13.24
C GLU A 57 -2.01 -5.80 12.00
N VAL A 58 -1.60 -4.54 11.93
CA VAL A 58 -1.80 -3.68 10.77
C VAL A 58 -0.47 -3.07 10.37
N VAL A 59 -0.06 -3.26 9.12
CA VAL A 59 1.13 -2.64 8.55
C VAL A 59 0.71 -1.70 7.42
N VAL A 60 1.12 -0.44 7.51
CA VAL A 60 0.93 0.57 6.47
C VAL A 60 2.31 1.02 5.99
N VAL A 61 2.58 0.85 4.70
CA VAL A 61 3.78 1.35 4.04
C VAL A 61 3.36 2.38 3.01
N VAL A 62 3.93 3.59 3.09
CA VAL A 62 3.76 4.65 2.11
C VAL A 62 5.12 4.94 1.48
N VAL A 63 5.22 4.76 0.17
CA VAL A 63 6.38 5.14 -0.63
C VAL A 63 5.98 6.30 -1.52
N MET A 64 6.68 7.42 -1.41
CA MET A 64 6.52 8.57 -2.28
C MET A 64 7.81 8.75 -3.06
N MET A 65 7.71 8.64 -4.38
CA MET A 65 8.80 8.87 -5.33
C MET A 65 8.54 10.21 -6.01
N MET A 66 9.52 11.10 -5.91
CA MET A 66 9.62 12.36 -6.62
C MET A 66 10.89 12.29 -7.47
N ARG A 67 11.01 13.16 -8.50
CA ARG A 67 12.15 13.16 -9.45
C ARG A 67 13.52 12.80 -8.88
N GLU A 68 13.88 13.35 -7.72
CA GLU A 68 15.19 13.18 -7.10
C GLU A 68 15.12 12.63 -5.67
N GLU A 69 13.92 12.35 -5.15
CA GLU A 69 13.72 12.04 -3.73
C GLU A 69 12.81 10.82 -3.56
N VAL A 70 13.12 10.00 -2.55
CA VAL A 70 12.33 8.83 -2.18
C VAL A 70 12.06 8.88 -0.69
N VAL A 71 10.79 9.00 -0.33
CA VAL A 71 10.36 8.95 1.07
C VAL A 71 9.63 7.64 1.31
N VAL A 72 10.09 6.87 2.29
CA VAL A 72 9.42 5.65 2.76
C VAL A 72 8.97 5.85 4.20
N MET A 73 7.67 5.75 4.43
CA MET A 73 7.07 5.76 5.76
C MET A 73 6.48 4.39 6.05
N THR A 74 6.78 3.82 7.20
CA THR A 74 6.20 2.55 7.67
C THR A 74 5.55 2.76 9.02
N MET A 75 4.32 2.30 9.16
CA MET A 75 3.58 2.25 10.41
C MET A 75 3.17 0.82 10.69
N MET A 76 3.46 0.33 11.88
CA MET A 76 3.03 -1.00 12.33
C MET A 76 2.23 -0.84 13.62
N GLY A 77 0.94 -1.15 13.55
CA GLY A 77 0.08 -1.30 14.71
C GLY A 77 0.05 -2.78 15.13
N VAL A 78 0.38 -3.03 16.39
CA VAL A 78 0.22 -4.33 17.06
C VAL A 78 -0.62 -4.12 18.32
N GLU A 79 -1.10 -5.19 18.95
CA GLU A 79 -1.99 -5.11 20.13
C GLU A 79 -1.50 -4.15 21.23
N VAL A 80 -0.17 -4.04 21.41
CA VAL A 80 0.50 -3.28 22.46
C VAL A 80 0.93 -1.86 22.06
N GLY A 81 0.76 -1.43 20.81
CA GLY A 81 1.12 -0.07 20.40
C GLY A 81 1.36 0.13 18.91
N VAL A 82 1.87 1.32 18.55
CA VAL A 82 2.17 1.72 17.17
C VAL A 82 3.65 2.05 17.04
N VAL A 83 4.31 1.49 16.02
CA VAL A 83 5.68 1.81 15.61
C VAL A 83 5.65 2.65 14.33
N PHE A 84 6.43 3.73 14.28
CA PHE A 84 6.53 4.64 13.14
C PHE A 84 7.99 4.79 12.70
N VAL A 85 8.27 4.57 11.41
CA VAL A 85 9.61 4.68 10.81
C VAL A 85 9.53 5.53 9.55
N VAL A 86 10.46 6.48 9.39
CA VAL A 86 10.60 7.32 8.19
C VAL A 86 12.02 7.22 7.66
N ILE A 87 12.14 7.01 6.36
CA ILE A 87 13.39 7.00 5.60
C ILE A 87 13.22 8.02 4.46
N VAL A 88 14.23 8.87 4.27
CA VAL A 88 14.31 9.94 3.26
C VAL A 88 15.65 9.87 2.56
#